data_AF-A0A2E2CXL0-F1
#
_entry.id   AF-A0A2E2CXL0-F1
#
_cell.length_a   1.000
_cell.length_b   1.000
_cell.length_c   1.000
_cell.angle_alpha   90.00
_cell.angle_beta   90.00
_cell.angle_gamma   90.00
#
_symmetry.space_group_name_H-M   'P 1'
#
loop_
_entity.id
_entity.type
_entity.pdbx_description
1 polymer ?
#
loop_
_entity_poly.entity_id
_entity_poly.type
_entity_poly.pdbx_seq_one_letter_code
_entity_poly.pdbx_strand_id
1 'polypeptide(L)'
;MANVYQVYGNASPVAPLAALMVDATAAALDGLRTVTINPINTLVRFQARAQQRRQLKGLDDRMLADIGLTRKAADKEANKPFWKA
;
A
#
# COMPACT_ATOMS: atom_id res chain seq x y z
N MET A 1 60.35 -6.59 -33.36
CA MET A 1 60.01 -7.65 -32.37
C MET A 1 58.92 -7.10 -31.45
N ALA A 2 57.97 -7.96 -31.08
CA ALA A 2 56.60 -7.63 -30.72
C ALA A 2 56.41 -6.60 -29.59
N ASN A 3 55.45 -5.70 -29.80
CA ASN A 3 55.10 -4.60 -28.93
C ASN A 3 54.45 -5.13 -27.63
N VAL A 4 55.15 -4.99 -26.51
CA VAL A 4 54.78 -5.51 -25.17
C VAL A 4 53.44 -4.96 -24.65
N TYR A 5 52.90 -3.92 -25.30
CA TYR A 5 51.65 -3.27 -24.91
C TYR A 5 50.35 -3.99 -25.36
N GLN A 6 50.42 -5.10 -26.11
CA GLN A 6 49.21 -5.78 -26.60
C GLN A 6 48.55 -6.76 -25.60
N VAL A 7 49.14 -7.03 -24.43
CA VAL A 7 48.65 -8.09 -23.52
C VAL A 7 47.53 -7.63 -22.58
N TYR A 8 47.28 -6.32 -22.43
CA TYR A 8 46.18 -5.83 -21.59
C TYR A 8 44.93 -5.58 -22.43
N GLY A 9 44.31 -6.68 -22.88
CA GLY A 9 42.93 -6.65 -23.35
C GLY A 9 42.02 -6.08 -22.25
N ASN A 10 41.49 -4.89 -22.53
CA ASN A 10 40.35 -4.12 -22.01
C ASN A 10 39.23 -4.77 -21.13
N ALA A 11 39.43 -5.89 -20.45
CA ALA A 11 38.49 -6.42 -19.47
C ALA A 11 39.11 -6.33 -18.07
N SER A 12 38.94 -5.17 -17.42
CA SER A 12 39.27 -5.05 -16.00
C SER A 12 38.46 -6.08 -15.20
N PRO A 13 39.08 -6.86 -14.29
CA PRO A 13 38.42 -7.97 -13.58
C PRO A 13 37.27 -7.53 -12.65
N VAL A 14 37.13 -6.22 -12.42
CA VAL A 14 36.07 -5.58 -11.64
C VAL A 14 34.82 -5.24 -12.45
N ALA A 15 34.89 -5.21 -13.79
CA ALA A 15 33.74 -4.95 -14.66
C ALA A 15 32.51 -5.86 -14.38
N PRO A 16 32.66 -7.19 -14.19
CA PRO A 16 31.52 -8.04 -13.87
C PRO A 16 30.95 -7.79 -12.46
N LEU A 17 31.77 -7.39 -11.50
CA LEU A 17 31.31 -7.05 -10.15
C LEU A 17 30.52 -5.74 -10.12
N ALA A 18 30.94 -4.75 -10.93
CA ALA A 18 30.21 -3.50 -11.08
C ALA A 18 28.82 -3.71 -11.68
N ALA A 19 28.69 -4.58 -12.69
CA ALA A 19 27.40 -4.92 -13.28
C ALA A 19 26.42 -5.57 -12.28
N LEU A 20 26.90 -6.54 -11.49
CA LEU A 20 26.11 -7.21 -10.46
C LEU A 20 25.60 -6.23 -9.37
N MET A 21 26.39 -5.21 -9.03
CA MET A 21 26.00 -4.20 -8.03
C MET A 21 24.93 -3.24 -8.57
N VAL A 22 24.98 -2.91 -9.86
CA VAL A 22 23.97 -2.07 -10.53
C VAL A 22 22.63 -2.79 -10.65
N ASP A 23 22.63 -4.08 -11.02
CA ASP A 23 21.40 -4.86 -11.15
C ASP A 23 20.73 -5.12 -9.80
N ALA A 24 21.52 -5.40 -8.76
CA ALA A 24 21.01 -5.59 -7.40
C ALA A 24 20.40 -4.30 -6.81
N THR A 25 21.00 -3.14 -7.09
CA THR A 25 20.47 -1.84 -6.64
C THR A 25 19.22 -1.43 -7.41
N ALA A 26 19.14 -1.73 -8.71
CA ALA A 26 17.94 -1.51 -9.52
C ALA A 26 16.76 -2.36 -9.02
N ALA A 27 16.98 -3.65 -8.73
CA ALA A 27 15.94 -4.55 -8.21
C ALA A 27 15.43 -4.13 -6.82
N ALA A 28 16.32 -3.64 -5.94
CA ALA A 28 15.95 -3.14 -4.62
C ALA A 28 15.10 -1.86 -4.69
N LEU A 29 15.39 -0.97 -5.65
CA LEU A 29 14.60 0.25 -5.89
C LEU A 29 13.25 -0.05 -6.54
N ASP A 30 13.16 -1.08 -7.37
CA ASP A 30 11.91 -1.47 -8.03
C ASP A 30 10.91 -2.09 -7.03
N GLY A 31 11.40 -2.82 -6.02
CA GLY A 31 10.57 -3.30 -4.90
C GLY A 31 9.94 -2.19 -4.05
N LEU A 32 10.48 -0.96 -4.09
CA LEU A 32 9.91 0.19 -3.39
C LEU A 32 8.71 0.81 -4.15
N ARG A 33 8.56 0.50 -5.44
CA ARG A 33 7.51 1.08 -6.30
C ARG A 33 6.13 0.43 -6.15
N THR A 34 6.03 -0.74 -5.52
CA THR A 34 4.82 -1.58 -5.53
C THR A 34 3.93 -1.51 -4.29
N VAL A 35 4.11 -0.50 -3.42
CA VAL A 35 3.16 -0.24 -2.33
C VAL A 35 2.65 1.19 -2.41
N THR A 36 1.73 1.46 -3.34
CA THR A 36 1.02 2.73 -3.44
C THR A 36 -0.01 2.83 -2.31
N ILE A 37 0.43 3.07 -1.08
CA ILE A 37 -0.46 3.52 -0.02
C ILE A 37 -0.90 4.92 -0.42
N ASN A 38 -2.08 5.07 -1.00
CA ASN A 38 -2.64 6.40 -1.23
C ASN A 38 -3.33 6.87 0.06
N PRO A 39 -2.71 7.75 0.85
CA PRO A 39 -3.26 8.18 2.14
C PRO A 39 -4.59 8.91 1.97
N ILE A 40 -4.77 9.63 0.86
CA ILE A 40 -6.02 10.35 0.55
C ILE A 40 -7.15 9.35 0.37
N ASN A 41 -6.95 8.29 -0.43
CA ASN A 41 -7.96 7.25 -0.63
C ASN A 41 -8.32 6.55 0.69
N THR A 42 -7.33 6.31 1.56
CA THR A 42 -7.55 5.73 2.89
C THR A 42 -8.40 6.65 3.76
N LEU A 43 -8.08 7.95 3.80
CA LEU A 43 -8.84 8.95 4.54
C LEU A 43 -10.28 9.09 4.02
N VAL A 44 -10.48 9.11 2.70
CA VAL A 44 -11.81 9.16 2.07
C VAL A 44 -12.64 7.95 2.46
N ARG A 45 -12.06 6.74 2.49
CA ARG A 45 -12.77 5.52 2.94
C ARG A 45 -13.20 5.62 4.41
N PHE A 46 -12.35 6.15 5.28
CA PHE A 46 -12.70 6.36 6.69
C PHE A 46 -13.81 7.42 6.85
N GLN A 47 -13.75 8.50 6.08
CA GLN A 47 -14.80 9.53 6.08
C GLN A 47 -16.15 8.96 5.63
N ALA A 48 -16.18 8.20 4.52
CA ALA A 48 -17.39 7.57 4.01
C ALA A 48 -18.01 6.61 5.05
N ARG A 49 -17.20 5.80 5.73
CA ARG A 49 -17.66 4.92 6.81
C ARG A 49 -18.20 5.69 8.01
N ALA A 50 -17.55 6.79 8.40
CA ALA A 50 -18.03 7.64 9.48
C ALA A 50 -19.40 8.26 9.13
N GLN A 51 -19.61 8.67 7.88
CA GLN A 51 -20.90 9.17 7.41
C GLN A 51 -21.98 8.06 7.44
N GLN A 52 -21.67 6.86 6.95
CA GLN A 52 -22.58 5.71 6.99
C GLN A 52 -23.00 5.36 8.43
N ARG A 53 -22.05 5.37 9.39
CA ARG A 53 -22.34 5.12 10.82
C ARG A 53 -23.22 6.19 11.43
N ARG A 54 -23.05 7.47 11.05
CA ARG A 54 -23.94 8.57 11.48
C ARG A 54 -25.35 8.41 10.91
N GLN A 55 -25.46 8.03 9.64
CA GLN A 55 -26.75 7.75 9.00
C GLN A 55 -27.45 6.56 9.69
N LEU A 56 -26.72 5.48 9.95
CA LEU A 56 -27.23 4.30 10.66
C LEU A 56 -27.77 4.65 12.05
N LYS A 57 -27.08 5.54 12.78
CA LYS A 57 -27.53 6.04 14.09
C LYS A 57 -28.81 6.88 13.98
N GLY A 58 -28.98 7.60 12.88
CA GLY A 58 -30.16 8.44 12.61
C GLY A 58 -31.39 7.68 12.09
N LEU A 59 -31.28 6.38 11.81
CA LEU A 59 -32.44 5.57 11.41
C LEU A 59 -33.35 5.31 12.61
N ASP A 60 -34.67 5.45 12.41
CA ASP A 60 -35.69 5.09 13.40
C ASP A 60 -35.82 3.56 13.57
N ASP A 61 -36.39 3.11 14.69
CA ASP A 61 -36.50 1.67 15.03
C ASP A 61 -37.23 0.87 13.94
N ARG A 62 -38.22 1.48 13.30
CA ARG A 62 -38.96 0.86 12.19
C ARG A 62 -38.08 0.69 10.94
N MET A 63 -37.28 1.69 10.60
CA MET A 63 -36.35 1.63 9.47
C MET A 63 -35.23 0.59 9.72
N LEU A 64 -34.79 0.47 10.97
CA LEU A 64 -33.86 -0.58 11.38
C LEU A 64 -34.50 -1.97 11.27
N ALA A 65 -35.76 -2.11 11.69
CA ALA A 65 -36.50 -3.36 11.57
C ALA A 65 -36.70 -3.79 10.11
N ASP A 66 -36.95 -2.85 9.19
CA ASP A 66 -37.10 -3.12 7.76
C ASP A 66 -35.81 -3.70 7.13
N ILE A 67 -34.63 -3.31 7.62
CA ILE A 67 -33.33 -3.88 7.21
C ILE A 67 -32.87 -5.04 8.10
N GLY A 68 -33.72 -5.52 9.01
CA GLY A 68 -33.44 -6.64 9.91
C GLY A 68 -32.42 -6.34 11.02
N LEU A 69 -32.18 -5.07 11.34
CA LEU A 69 -31.29 -4.66 12.42
C LEU A 69 -32.06 -4.30 13.69
N THR A 70 -31.47 -4.61 14.84
CA THR A 70 -31.95 -4.10 16.14
C THR A 70 -31.24 -2.80 16.50
N ARG A 71 -31.88 -1.93 17.29
CA ARG A 71 -31.26 -0.70 17.82
C ARG A 71 -29.89 -0.96 18.45
N LYS A 72 -29.79 -2.01 19.27
CA LYS A 72 -28.55 -2.44 19.92
C LYS A 72 -27.45 -2.83 18.92
N ALA A 73 -27.81 -3.48 17.81
CA ALA A 73 -26.87 -3.83 16.76
C ALA A 73 -26.41 -2.58 15.97
N ALA A 74 -27.33 -1.67 15.66
CA ALA A 74 -27.02 -0.39 15.02
C ALA A 74 -26.05 0.45 15.87
N ASP A 75 -26.29 0.55 17.17
CA ASP A 75 -25.43 1.29 18.10
C ASP A 75 -24.05 0.64 18.23
N LYS A 76 -23.98 -0.69 18.27
CA LYS A 76 -22.72 -1.43 18.29
C LYS A 76 -21.89 -1.17 17.03
N GLU A 77 -22.54 -1.11 15.87
CA GLU A 77 -21.88 -0.81 14.59
C GLU A 77 -21.44 0.66 14.49
N ALA A 78 -22.30 1.58 14.93
CA ALA A 78 -22.02 3.01 14.92
C ALA A 78 -20.88 3.42 15.86
N ASN A 79 -20.73 2.72 16.99
CA ASN A 79 -19.67 2.96 17.98
C ASN A 79 -18.33 2.28 17.64
N LYS A 80 -18.21 1.58 16.50
CA LYS A 80 -16.92 1.01 16.09
C LYS A 80 -15.89 2.13 15.87
N PRO A 81 -14.64 1.94 16.30
CA PRO A 81 -13.57 2.88 15.99
C PRO A 81 -13.40 3.07 14.48
N PHE A 82 -12.98 4.27 14.06
CA PHE A 82 -12.84 4.60 12.63
C PHE A 82 -11.78 3.75 11.91
N TRP A 83 -10.76 3.27 12.65
CA TRP A 83 -9.69 2.42 12.12
C TRP A 83 -10.08 0.94 11.97
N LYS A 84 -11.25 0.53 12.47
CA LYS A 84 -11.71 -0.86 12.42
C LYS A 84 -12.72 -1.03 11.28
N ALA A 85 -12.37 -1.87 10.31
CA ALA A 85 -13.29 -2.42 9.32
C ALA A 85 -14.27 -3.40 9.98
#